data_AF-A0A966PVI1-F1
#
_entry.id   AF-A0A966PVI1-F1
#
_cell.length_a   1.000
_cell.length_b   1.000
_cell.length_c   1.000
_cell.angle_alpha   90.00
_cell.angle_beta   90.00
_cell.angle_gamma   90.00
#
_symmetry.space_group_name_H-M   'P 1'
#
loop_
_entity.id
_entity.type
_entity.pdbx_description
1 polymer ?
#
loop_
_entity_poly.entity_id
_entity_poly.type
_entity_poly.pdbx_seq_one_letter_code
_entity_poly.pdbx_strand_id
1 'polypeptide(L)'
;MIHIFARLDNPFGEHDYYNLGCYNKQVTKNKNLELEHSFYLGVLFALDFQFYPRADHGGLRIHLGLLGYNVDFQIHDSRHWDGDMNDWH
;
A
#
# COMPACT_ATOMS: atom_id res chain seq x y z
N MET A 1 6.78 2.32 -13.93
CA MET A 1 6.10 1.53 -12.89
C MET A 1 6.99 0.35 -12.56
N ILE A 2 7.22 0.07 -11.27
CA ILE A 2 7.77 -1.20 -10.79
C ILE A 2 6.74 -1.80 -9.86
N HIS A 3 6.38 -3.07 -10.08
CA HIS A 3 5.42 -3.79 -9.26
C HIS A 3 5.90 -5.23 -9.10
N ILE A 4 6.09 -5.65 -7.85
CA ILE A 4 6.48 -7.01 -7.47
C ILE A 4 5.41 -7.51 -6.49
N PHE A 5 4.76 -8.61 -6.86
CA PHE A 5 3.67 -9.18 -6.08
C PHE A 5 3.89 -10.69 -5.88
N ALA A 6 3.75 -11.14 -4.65
CA ALA A 6 3.72 -12.56 -4.29
C ALA A 6 2.72 -12.76 -3.14
N ARG A 7 1.84 -13.76 -3.27
CA ARG A 7 0.82 -14.05 -2.27
C ARG A 7 0.59 -15.55 -2.16
N LEU A 8 0.41 -16.00 -0.93
CA LEU A 8 -0.03 -17.34 -0.58
C LEU A 8 -1.27 -17.22 0.29
N ASP A 9 -2.39 -17.67 -0.25
CA ASP A 9 -3.67 -17.68 0.46
C ASP A 9 -3.80 -18.89 1.37
N ASN A 10 -4.54 -18.71 2.47
CA ASN A 10 -4.92 -19.77 3.38
C ASN A 10 -6.17 -20.49 2.86
N PRO A 11 -6.08 -21.74 2.38
CA PRO A 11 -7.25 -22.45 1.84
C PRO A 11 -8.22 -22.92 2.94
N PHE A 12 -7.86 -22.79 4.21
CA PHE A 12 -8.65 -23.28 5.35
C PHE A 12 -8.98 -22.19 6.38
N GLY A 13 -8.56 -20.95 6.14
CA GLY A 13 -8.76 -19.83 7.07
C GLY A 13 -10.14 -19.22 6.95
N GLU A 14 -10.70 -18.76 8.06
CA GLU A 14 -11.85 -17.86 8.03
C GLU A 14 -11.45 -16.55 7.32
N HIS A 15 -12.38 -15.97 6.56
CA HIS A 15 -12.12 -14.79 5.74
C HIS A 15 -12.56 -13.49 6.44
N ASP A 16 -12.48 -13.47 7.76
CA ASP A 16 -12.80 -12.29 8.55
C ASP A 16 -11.64 -11.29 8.49
N TYR A 17 -12.00 -10.04 8.22
CA TYR A 17 -11.08 -8.91 8.15
C TYR A 17 -11.25 -8.01 9.36
N TYR A 18 -10.14 -7.60 9.96
CA TYR A 18 -10.12 -6.62 11.05
C TYR A 18 -9.10 -5.53 10.75
N ASN A 19 -9.51 -4.27 10.80
CA ASN A 19 -8.58 -3.16 10.86
C ASN A 19 -8.08 -3.01 12.30
N LEU A 20 -6.77 -3.18 12.52
CA LEU A 20 -6.16 -3.10 13.84
C LEU A 20 -5.68 -1.68 14.17
N GLY A 21 -5.49 -0.85 13.15
CA GLY A 21 -5.11 0.54 13.32
C GLY A 21 -4.67 1.19 12.02
N CYS A 22 -4.86 2.50 11.96
CA CYS A 22 -4.41 3.34 10.86
C CYS A 22 -3.65 4.53 11.42
N TYR A 23 -2.56 4.89 10.76
CA TYR A 23 -1.82 6.11 10.99
C TYR A 23 -1.66 6.84 9.66
N ASN A 24 -1.96 8.14 9.66
CA ASN A 24 -1.70 8.99 8.52
C ASN A 24 -0.99 10.26 8.98
N LYS A 25 -0.13 10.79 8.11
CA LYS A 25 0.56 12.06 8.34
C LYS A 25 0.97 12.70 7.03
N GLN A 26 0.67 13.98 6.90
CA GLN A 26 1.29 14.81 5.88
C GLN A 26 2.76 15.10 6.27
N VAL A 27 3.71 14.64 5.46
CA VAL A 27 5.15 14.75 5.71
C VAL A 27 5.75 16.00 5.05
N THR A 28 5.22 16.36 3.88
CA THR A 28 5.51 17.63 3.19
C THR A 28 4.21 18.18 2.62
N LYS A 29 4.21 19.41 2.07
CA LYS A 29 3.02 20.02 1.45
C LYS A 29 2.26 19.07 0.51
N ASN A 30 3.00 18.26 -0.25
CA ASN A 30 2.43 17.39 -1.27
C ASN A 30 2.66 15.91 -0.99
N LYS A 31 3.24 15.51 0.16
CA LYS A 31 3.53 14.10 0.45
C LYS A 31 2.79 13.65 1.69
N ASN A 32 2.00 12.59 1.52
CA ASN A 32 1.31 11.91 2.61
C ASN A 32 1.97 10.57 2.87
N LEU A 33 2.05 10.21 4.15
CA LEU A 33 2.49 8.92 4.63
C LEU A 33 1.31 8.26 5.33
N GLU A 34 1.07 7.00 4.99
CA GLU A 34 0.00 6.18 5.53
C GLU A 34 0.59 4.84 5.98
N LEU A 35 0.14 4.36 7.13
CA LEU A 35 0.48 3.07 7.69
C LEU A 35 -0.81 2.43 8.20
N GLU A 36 -1.18 1.30 7.64
CA GLU A 36 -2.31 0.49 8.08
C GLU A 36 -1.82 -0.85 8.63
N HIS A 37 -2.37 -1.26 9.76
CA HIS A 37 -2.24 -2.63 10.29
C HIS A 37 -3.61 -3.30 10.25
N SER A 38 -3.66 -4.52 9.72
CA SER A 38 -4.90 -5.29 9.65
C SER A 38 -4.66 -6.77 9.90
N PHE A 39 -5.72 -7.49 10.22
CA PHE A 39 -5.74 -8.94 10.33
C PHE A 39 -6.72 -9.54 9.32
N TYR A 40 -6.26 -10.53 8.57
CA TYR A 40 -7.05 -11.28 7.60
C TYR A 40 -6.51 -12.70 7.47
N LEU A 41 -7.14 -13.66 8.14
CA LEU A 41 -6.65 -15.05 8.23
C LEU A 41 -6.66 -15.80 6.88
N GLY A 42 -7.34 -15.26 5.88
CA GLY A 42 -7.32 -15.75 4.49
C GLY A 42 -5.95 -15.62 3.79
N VAL A 43 -4.96 -14.94 4.37
CA VAL A 43 -3.60 -14.79 3.81
C VAL A 43 -2.55 -15.42 4.73
N LEU A 44 -1.76 -16.35 4.20
CA LEU A 44 -0.59 -16.91 4.90
C LEU A 44 0.66 -16.08 4.66
N PHE A 45 0.83 -15.56 3.45
CA PHE A 45 1.94 -14.69 3.09
C PHE A 45 1.51 -13.70 2.02
N ALA A 46 1.92 -12.45 2.15
CA ALA A 46 1.78 -11.44 1.10
C ALA A 46 3.02 -10.55 1.08
N LEU A 47 3.48 -10.26 -0.14
CA LEU A 47 4.45 -9.23 -0.45
C LEU A 47 3.89 -8.48 -1.66
N ASP A 48 3.65 -7.19 -1.49
CA ASP A 48 3.31 -6.31 -2.60
C ASP A 48 4.16 -5.05 -2.49
N PHE A 49 5.08 -4.90 -3.44
CA PHE A 49 5.93 -3.74 -3.58
C PHE A 49 5.52 -3.01 -4.85
N GLN A 50 5.14 -1.74 -4.71
CA GLN A 50 4.76 -0.90 -5.82
C GLN A 50 5.49 0.44 -5.79
N PHE A 51 6.03 0.85 -6.93
CA PHE A 51 6.68 2.14 -7.11
C PHE A 51 6.24 2.81 -8.40
N TYR A 52 5.54 3.95 -8.26
CA TYR A 52 5.00 4.76 -9.34
C TYR A 52 5.39 6.23 -9.16
N PRO A 53 6.59 6.65 -9.56
CA PRO A 53 7.05 8.02 -9.35
C PRO A 53 6.35 9.07 -10.23
N ARG A 54 5.54 8.67 -11.21
CA ARG A 54 4.85 9.56 -12.18
C ARG A 54 3.47 8.97 -12.48
N ALA A 55 2.59 9.07 -11.51
CA ALA A 55 1.22 8.56 -11.58
C ALA A 55 0.35 9.43 -10.68
N ASP A 56 -0.96 9.35 -10.88
CA ASP A 56 -1.93 9.86 -9.92
C ASP A 56 -1.72 9.16 -8.57
N HIS A 57 -1.53 9.95 -7.52
CA HIS A 57 -1.11 9.45 -6.21
C HIS A 57 0.19 8.64 -6.26
N GLY A 58 1.09 9.07 -7.15
CA GLY A 58 2.36 8.41 -7.39
C GLY A 58 3.26 8.38 -6.16
N GLY A 59 3.81 7.21 -5.87
CA GLY A 59 4.54 6.97 -4.64
C GLY A 59 5.13 5.58 -4.53
N LEU A 60 5.47 5.24 -3.30
CA LEU A 60 5.92 3.91 -2.88
C LEU A 60 4.82 3.30 -2.01
N ARG A 61 4.44 2.06 -2.29
CA ARG A 61 3.61 1.22 -1.42
C ARG A 61 4.35 -0.08 -1.15
N ILE A 62 4.37 -0.49 0.11
CA ILE A 62 4.92 -1.77 0.55
C ILE A 62 3.88 -2.40 1.47
N HIS A 63 3.37 -3.55 1.06
CA HIS A 63 2.50 -4.38 1.87
C HIS A 63 3.18 -5.69 2.20
N LEU A 64 3.18 -6.04 3.48
CA LEU A 64 3.72 -7.28 4.00
C LEU A 64 2.64 -7.96 4.84
N GLY A 65 2.32 -9.19 4.48
CA GLY A 65 1.39 -10.06 5.19
C GLY A 65 2.07 -11.35 5.61
N LEU A 66 1.82 -11.78 6.84
CA LEU A 66 2.29 -13.07 7.35
C LEU A 66 1.29 -13.64 8.36
N LEU A 67 0.80 -14.85 8.10
CA LEU A 67 -0.12 -15.60 8.97
C LEU A 67 -1.31 -14.76 9.44
N GLY A 68 -1.90 -14.02 8.49
CA GLY A 68 -3.04 -13.15 8.68
C GLY A 68 -2.73 -11.76 9.19
N TYR A 69 -1.57 -11.48 9.79
CA TYR A 69 -1.20 -10.10 10.15
C TYR A 69 -0.64 -9.37 8.93
N ASN A 70 -1.15 -8.17 8.66
CA ASN A 70 -0.77 -7.37 7.52
C ASN A 70 -0.34 -5.97 7.95
N VAL A 71 0.67 -5.45 7.25
CA VAL A 71 1.19 -4.09 7.38
C VAL A 71 1.21 -3.49 5.99
N ASP A 72 0.51 -2.38 5.78
CA ASP A 72 0.52 -1.61 4.55
C ASP A 72 1.15 -0.24 4.81
N PHE A 73 2.28 0.02 4.19
CA PHE A 73 2.96 1.30 4.23
C PHE A 73 2.86 1.97 2.88
N GLN A 74 2.45 3.24 2.86
CA GLN A 74 2.41 4.04 1.66
C GLN A 74 3.01 5.43 1.91
N ILE A 75 3.80 5.91 0.95
CA ILE A 75 4.14 7.32 0.83
C ILE A 75 3.81 7.77 -0.58
N HIS A 76 2.92 8.75 -0.72
CA HIS A 76 2.39 9.17 -2.02
C HIS A 76 2.36 10.69 -2.18
N ASP A 77 2.40 11.14 -3.44
CA ASP A 77 2.11 12.53 -3.77
C ASP A 77 0.60 12.79 -3.74
N SER A 78 0.17 13.90 -3.15
CA SER A 78 -1.24 14.30 -3.17
C SER A 78 -1.67 14.92 -4.51
N ARG A 79 -0.72 15.24 -5.40
CA ARG A 79 -0.95 15.81 -6.73
C ARG A 79 -1.14 14.72 -7.78
N HIS A 80 -1.73 15.11 -8.90
CA HIS A 80 -1.90 14.30 -10.08
C HIS A 80 -0.71 14.49 -11.01
N TRP A 81 -0.29 13.42 -11.70
CA TRP A 81 0.79 13.52 -12.68
C TRP A 81 0.17 13.78 -14.06
N ASP A 82 0.48 14.93 -14.65
CA ASP A 82 0.10 15.24 -16.02
C ASP A 82 1.13 14.64 -16.99
N GLY A 83 0.69 13.66 -17.76
CA GLY A 83 1.52 13.00 -18.77
C GLY A 83 1.83 13.86 -19.99
N ASP A 84 0.96 14.81 -20.33
CA ASP A 84 1.11 15.69 -21.49
C ASP A 84 2.05 16.86 -21.18
N MET A 85 1.93 17.44 -19.98
CA MET A 85 2.81 18.52 -19.49
C MET A 85 4.13 17.98 -18.90
N ASN A 86 4.18 16.68 -18.58
CA ASN A 86 5.28 16.03 -17.85
C ASN A 86 5.59 16.77 -16.53
N ASP A 87 4.54 17.13 -15.78
CA ASP A 87 4.60 17.86 -14.52
C ASP A 87 3.50 17.41 -13.54
N TRP A 88 3.56 17.87 -12.30
CA TRP A 88 2.59 17.61 -11.23
C TRP A 88 1.58 18.75 -11.10
N HIS A 89 0.29 18.41 -11.01
CA HIS A 89 -0.81 19.36 -10.83
C HIS A 89 -1.63 19.07 -9.56
#